data_AF-A0A955XHF5-F1
#
_entry.id   AF-A0A955XHF5-F1
#
_cell.length_a   1.000
_cell.length_b   1.000
_cell.length_c   1.000
_cell.angle_alpha   90.00
_cell.angle_beta   90.00
_cell.angle_gamma   90.00
#
_symmetry.space_group_name_H-M   'P 1'
#
loop_
_entity.id
_entity.type
_entity.pdbx_description
1 polymer ?
#
loop_
_entity_poly.entity_id
_entity_poly.type
_entity_poly.pdbx_seq_one_letter_code
_entity_poly.pdbx_strand_id
1 'polypeptide(L)'
;MRLSTTLALLAAATVGLLAGCAEPVDDINTVQPHYVSKALFEGEWYYKQTITDVSPEVSVGFVGLEGSLEKIRWEIREDQLLAYRVHEAVPGLDQNDNADVPGAEYKGDPVAKFDIIKHFDIRRGYSTSTGEETNEIVENASDRPWHERDYMRIDWGSNNAQGPVDLAGIFTVWSQANDYVRETEIFDPDHLQVTEDYISITNLAVMEADLATCYYSYGGFNCGAGHVRIRSSFAKIDPADAEQFEPREYLDNIPLKDDDGRILRTVSLRLGNGDDVAEFACTPEFMDFLDQLTAPGYFTFQDDCREVRYPQFERFGFFRTERYKYDRRVGGGHDDNREWYANIHNIWKNPVAADGSMRPASERELRPVVYYTNPGYPADLEAVAGRMANDWDEAFIKTAMAATGKTETEIRDQVARDYGVPDWAYFEGDALKQGGMFQIRRNTCSKQGIEAYVAKYPELADVVAEATEGEELLVGNFQRVCAGLTHYSRVRKVAEPFVWQQVGDVRFNHVNWVNEP
;
A
#
# COMPACT_ATOMS: atom_id res chain seq x y z
N MET A 1 19.45 -111.64 11.31
CA MET A 1 19.30 -112.55 10.16
C MET A 1 17.92 -112.33 9.56
N ARG A 2 17.86 -111.79 8.33
CA ARG A 2 16.69 -111.62 7.42
C ARG A 2 15.65 -110.54 7.83
N LEU A 3 15.54 -109.42 7.08
CA LEU A 3 14.73 -109.15 5.85
C LEU A 3 13.24 -108.92 6.23
N SER A 4 12.45 -107.95 5.75
CA SER A 4 12.51 -107.03 4.59
C SER A 4 11.21 -106.16 4.57
N THR A 5 11.23 -104.99 3.90
CA THR A 5 10.14 -104.35 3.07
C THR A 5 8.80 -103.92 3.77
N THR A 6 8.06 -102.84 3.47
CA THR A 6 7.87 -101.95 2.30
C THR A 6 6.98 -100.72 2.68
N LEU A 7 7.29 -99.53 2.13
CA LEU A 7 6.43 -98.46 1.53
C LEU A 7 4.99 -98.10 2.03
N ALA A 8 4.71 -96.80 2.24
CA ALA A 8 3.58 -96.04 1.63
C ALA A 8 3.56 -94.53 2.02
N LEU A 9 3.26 -93.68 1.02
CA LEU A 9 3.15 -92.21 0.98
C LEU A 9 1.97 -91.62 1.80
N LEU A 10 2.11 -90.36 2.25
CA LEU A 10 1.10 -89.29 2.05
C LEU A 10 1.72 -87.90 2.29
N ALA A 11 1.81 -87.08 1.24
CA ALA A 11 2.22 -85.68 1.30
C ALA A 11 1.00 -84.79 1.05
N ALA A 12 0.62 -83.98 2.03
CA ALA A 12 -0.41 -82.96 1.92
C ALA A 12 0.26 -81.59 1.74
N ALA A 13 0.04 -80.96 0.59
CA ALA A 13 0.46 -79.59 0.31
C ALA A 13 -0.70 -78.63 0.62
N THR A 14 -0.60 -77.90 1.73
CA THR A 14 -1.46 -76.76 2.06
C THR A 14 -0.87 -75.51 1.39
N VAL A 15 -1.54 -75.02 0.35
CA VAL A 15 -1.25 -73.73 -0.28
C VAL A 15 -1.80 -72.63 0.61
N GLY A 16 -0.92 -71.93 1.32
CA GLY A 16 -1.25 -70.67 1.99
C GLY A 16 -1.24 -69.52 0.99
N LEU A 17 -2.42 -69.03 0.64
CA LEU A 17 -2.60 -67.73 -0.03
C LEU A 17 -2.23 -66.63 0.97
N LEU A 18 -0.99 -66.17 0.93
CA LEU A 18 -0.59 -64.90 1.53
C LEU A 18 -1.16 -63.77 0.66
N ALA A 19 -2.34 -63.30 1.01
CA ALA A 19 -2.79 -61.98 0.62
C ALA A 19 -1.91 -60.96 1.36
N GLY A 20 -0.78 -60.59 0.75
CA GLY A 20 -0.02 -59.43 1.16
C GLY A 20 -0.80 -58.17 0.76
N CYS A 21 -1.62 -57.65 1.66
CA CYS A 21 -2.05 -56.26 1.58
C CYS A 21 -0.80 -55.41 1.80
N ALA A 22 -0.16 -54.96 0.72
CA ALA A 22 0.77 -53.85 0.82
C ALA A 22 -0.03 -52.64 1.32
N GLU A 23 0.31 -52.15 2.52
CA GLU A 23 -0.21 -50.85 2.96
C GLU A 23 0.14 -49.80 1.89
N PRO A 24 -0.80 -48.96 1.47
CA PRO A 24 -0.50 -47.85 0.58
C PRO A 24 0.62 -47.04 1.21
N VAL A 25 1.74 -46.92 0.50
CA VAL A 25 2.85 -46.08 0.96
C VAL A 25 2.38 -44.63 0.87
N ASP A 26 2.44 -43.91 1.98
CA ASP A 26 2.07 -42.49 2.01
C ASP A 26 2.91 -41.68 1.02
N ASP A 27 2.35 -40.54 0.60
CA ASP A 27 3.04 -39.63 -0.30
C ASP A 27 4.26 -39.01 0.38
N ILE A 28 5.40 -39.04 -0.32
CA ILE A 28 6.63 -38.40 0.12
C ILE A 28 6.69 -37.04 -0.57
N ASN A 29 6.50 -35.96 0.18
CA ASN A 29 6.60 -34.61 -0.36
C ASN A 29 8.04 -34.07 -0.25
N THR A 30 8.70 -33.87 -1.39
CA THR A 30 10.07 -33.30 -1.46
C THR A 30 10.10 -31.84 -1.93
N VAL A 31 8.91 -31.22 -2.10
CA VAL A 31 8.77 -29.80 -2.43
C VAL A 31 9.38 -28.94 -1.34
N GLN A 32 10.22 -28.00 -1.72
CA GLN A 32 10.85 -27.09 -0.78
C GLN A 32 9.87 -25.98 -0.40
N PRO A 33 9.82 -25.53 0.85
CA PRO A 33 8.94 -24.42 1.29
C PRO A 33 9.30 -23.11 0.56
N HIS A 34 8.52 -22.04 0.69
CA HIS A 34 8.83 -20.67 0.18
C HIS A 34 8.75 -20.47 -1.34
N TYR A 35 7.80 -21.17 -1.96
CA TYR A 35 7.39 -20.89 -3.34
C TYR A 35 6.14 -20.02 -3.35
N VAL A 36 5.90 -19.37 -4.49
CA VAL A 36 4.70 -18.57 -4.72
C VAL A 36 3.99 -19.05 -5.97
N SER A 37 2.65 -19.00 -5.94
CA SER A 37 1.84 -19.19 -7.15
C SER A 37 2.01 -18.00 -8.07
N LYS A 38 2.14 -18.22 -9.37
CA LYS A 38 2.17 -17.11 -10.34
C LYS A 38 0.87 -16.32 -10.39
N ALA A 39 -0.26 -16.99 -10.13
CA ALA A 39 -1.58 -16.35 -10.09
C ALA A 39 -1.69 -15.27 -9.00
N LEU A 40 -0.82 -15.31 -8.00
CA LEU A 40 -0.71 -14.25 -6.98
C LEU A 40 -0.55 -12.87 -7.66
N PHE A 41 0.35 -12.78 -8.63
CA PHE A 41 0.82 -11.53 -9.23
C PHE A 41 -0.13 -10.91 -10.26
N GLU A 42 -1.27 -11.55 -10.52
CA GLU A 42 -2.31 -11.00 -11.39
C GLU A 42 -2.95 -9.74 -10.78
N GLY A 43 -3.43 -8.85 -11.65
CA GLY A 43 -4.09 -7.60 -11.24
C GLY A 43 -3.12 -6.45 -10.97
N GLU A 44 -3.66 -5.38 -10.39
CA GLU A 44 -2.90 -4.19 -10.00
C GLU A 44 -2.62 -4.18 -8.50
N TRP A 45 -1.52 -3.53 -8.11
CA TRP A 45 -1.06 -3.49 -6.73
C TRP A 45 -0.68 -2.06 -6.33
N TYR A 46 -0.94 -1.69 -5.08
CA TYR A 46 -0.29 -0.55 -4.44
C TYR A 46 1.11 -0.94 -4.01
N TYR A 47 2.08 -0.03 -4.14
CA TYR A 47 3.46 -0.22 -3.69
C TYR A 47 3.98 1.01 -2.96
N LYS A 48 4.60 0.82 -1.78
CA LYS A 48 5.29 1.86 -1.02
C LYS A 48 6.50 1.28 -0.26
N GLN A 49 7.52 2.12 -0.06
CA GLN A 49 8.63 1.83 0.85
C GLN A 49 8.53 2.62 2.16
N THR A 50 8.94 2.00 3.26
CA THR A 50 8.98 2.64 4.59
C THR A 50 10.20 2.16 5.39
N ILE A 51 10.88 3.08 6.08
CA ILE A 51 11.93 2.73 7.05
C ILE A 51 11.27 2.14 8.30
N THR A 52 11.59 0.89 8.64
CA THR A 52 11.05 0.22 9.84
C THR A 52 12.04 0.24 11.01
N ASP A 53 13.32 0.37 10.72
CA ASP A 53 14.39 0.47 11.70
C ASP A 53 15.56 1.28 11.13
N VAL A 54 16.24 2.02 11.99
CA VAL A 54 17.34 2.90 11.62
C VAL A 54 18.38 2.94 12.74
N SER A 55 19.66 2.82 12.36
CA SER A 55 20.74 2.93 13.33
C SER A 55 20.87 4.39 13.82
N PRO A 56 21.15 4.64 15.11
CA PRO A 56 21.23 6.00 15.67
C PRO A 56 22.28 6.91 15.02
N GLU A 57 23.25 6.35 14.29
CA GLU A 57 24.29 7.11 13.58
C GLU A 57 23.80 7.73 12.27
N VAL A 58 22.66 7.27 11.75
CA VAL A 58 22.02 7.84 10.56
C VAL A 58 21.41 9.16 10.94
N SER A 59 21.86 10.21 10.27
CA SER A 59 21.53 11.57 10.67
C SER A 59 20.17 12.07 10.15
N VAL A 60 19.71 11.63 8.98
CA VAL A 60 18.51 12.22 8.33
C VAL A 60 17.32 11.27 8.22
N GLY A 61 17.48 9.98 8.54
CA GLY A 61 16.41 8.98 8.48
C GLY A 61 15.79 8.68 9.85
N PHE A 62 14.49 8.41 9.89
CA PHE A 62 13.77 7.99 11.10
C PHE A 62 12.76 6.87 10.79
N VAL A 63 12.37 6.10 11.80
CA VAL A 63 11.36 5.04 11.67
C VAL A 63 10.01 5.64 11.27
N GLY A 64 9.41 5.11 10.21
CA GLY A 64 8.17 5.61 9.64
C GLY A 64 8.36 6.66 8.55
N LEU A 65 9.59 6.97 8.14
CA LEU A 65 9.83 7.73 6.92
C LEU A 65 9.42 6.90 5.70
N GLU A 66 8.59 7.48 4.83
CA GLU A 66 7.95 6.78 3.72
C GLU A 66 8.31 7.39 2.36
N GLY A 67 8.40 6.55 1.34
CA GLY A 67 8.47 6.96 -0.07
C GLY A 67 7.09 7.24 -0.65
N SER A 68 7.06 7.59 -1.94
CA SER A 68 5.82 7.82 -2.68
C SER A 68 4.98 6.54 -2.81
N LEU A 69 3.66 6.64 -2.84
CA LEU A 69 2.78 5.52 -3.17
C LEU A 69 2.63 5.39 -4.69
N GLU A 70 2.85 4.20 -5.23
CA GLU A 70 2.65 3.89 -6.65
C GLU A 70 1.57 2.82 -6.87
N LYS A 71 1.01 2.82 -8.08
CA LYS A 71 0.18 1.73 -8.60
C LYS A 71 0.99 0.96 -9.64
N ILE A 72 1.09 -0.35 -9.46
CA ILE A 72 1.95 -1.22 -10.26
C ILE A 72 1.18 -2.40 -10.85
N ARG A 73 1.75 -3.01 -11.88
CA ARG A 73 1.41 -4.33 -12.39
C ARG A 73 2.67 -5.18 -12.48
N TRP A 74 2.58 -6.44 -12.09
CA TRP A 74 3.69 -7.36 -12.18
C TRP A 74 3.84 -7.94 -13.59
N GLU A 75 5.09 -8.15 -14.01
CA GLU A 75 5.46 -8.94 -15.18
C GLU A 75 6.42 -10.04 -14.75
N ILE A 76 6.07 -11.28 -15.09
CA ILE A 76 6.89 -12.47 -14.82
C ILE A 76 7.69 -12.79 -16.07
N ARG A 77 9.02 -12.76 -15.96
CA ARG A 77 9.96 -13.25 -16.97
C ARG A 77 10.59 -14.57 -16.53
N GLU A 78 11.49 -15.10 -17.35
CA GLU A 78 12.18 -16.35 -17.06
C GLU A 78 13.05 -16.24 -15.80
N ASP A 79 13.80 -15.15 -15.66
CA ASP A 79 14.78 -14.91 -14.59
C ASP A 79 14.45 -13.71 -13.69
N GLN A 80 13.39 -12.95 -14.00
CA GLN A 80 13.07 -11.68 -13.33
C GLN A 80 11.57 -11.50 -13.08
N LEU A 81 11.23 -11.01 -11.89
CA LEU A 81 9.93 -10.48 -11.55
C LEU A 81 10.03 -8.95 -11.52
N LEU A 82 9.25 -8.27 -12.34
CA LEU A 82 9.30 -6.82 -12.52
C LEU A 82 7.97 -6.18 -12.13
N ALA A 83 8.01 -5.12 -11.35
CA ALA A 83 6.86 -4.26 -11.09
C ALA A 83 6.93 -3.02 -11.98
N TYR A 84 5.94 -2.85 -12.85
CA TYR A 84 5.84 -1.69 -13.73
C TYR A 84 4.77 -0.74 -13.22
N ARG A 85 5.05 0.57 -13.21
CA ARG A 85 4.00 1.56 -12.93
C ARG A 85 2.90 1.51 -14.01
N VAL A 86 1.64 1.64 -13.61
CA VAL A 86 0.48 1.55 -14.52
C VAL A 86 0.04 2.89 -15.11
N HIS A 87 0.75 3.97 -14.80
CA HIS A 87 0.43 5.33 -15.27
C HIS A 87 1.69 6.10 -15.68
N GLU A 88 1.53 7.09 -16.54
CA GLU A 88 2.59 8.00 -16.96
C GLU A 88 3.16 8.78 -15.77
N ALA A 89 4.49 8.88 -15.70
CA ALA A 89 5.17 9.69 -14.70
C ALA A 89 4.79 11.17 -14.86
N VAL A 90 4.71 11.61 -16.11
CA VAL A 90 4.30 12.96 -16.53
C VAL A 90 3.20 12.77 -17.58
N PRO A 91 1.92 13.04 -17.27
CA PRO A 91 0.84 12.92 -18.22
C PRO A 91 1.14 13.63 -19.55
N GLY A 92 1.04 12.90 -20.66
CA GLY A 92 1.31 13.40 -22.01
C GLY A 92 2.74 13.22 -22.51
N LEU A 93 3.69 12.79 -21.67
CA LEU A 93 5.08 12.62 -22.06
C LEU A 93 5.24 11.40 -23.00
N ASP A 94 4.67 10.27 -22.59
CA ASP A 94 4.88 8.97 -23.22
C ASP A 94 3.79 8.64 -24.25
N GLN A 95 2.90 9.60 -24.54
CA GLN A 95 1.82 9.44 -25.52
C GLN A 95 2.37 9.02 -26.89
N ASN A 96 3.58 9.44 -27.28
CA ASN A 96 4.15 9.08 -28.58
C ASN A 96 4.80 7.69 -28.62
N ASP A 97 5.06 7.05 -27.47
CA ASP A 97 5.77 5.76 -27.44
C ASP A 97 4.83 4.57 -27.69
N ASN A 98 3.51 4.74 -27.49
CA ASN A 98 2.48 3.73 -27.75
C ASN A 98 1.31 4.19 -28.64
N ALA A 99 1.16 5.49 -28.95
CA ALA A 99 0.01 5.98 -29.75
C ALA A 99 -0.04 5.44 -31.19
N ASP A 100 1.07 4.95 -31.74
CA ASP A 100 1.12 4.45 -33.12
C ASP A 100 0.68 2.98 -33.26
N VAL A 101 0.41 2.27 -32.15
CA VAL A 101 -0.07 0.88 -32.18
C VAL A 101 -1.47 0.79 -31.56
N PRO A 102 -2.53 0.66 -32.37
CA PRO A 102 -3.89 0.48 -31.87
C PRO A 102 -3.98 -0.72 -30.91
N GLY A 103 -4.35 -0.45 -29.66
CA GLY A 103 -4.47 -1.46 -28.61
C GLY A 103 -3.20 -1.74 -27.80
N ALA A 104 -2.12 -0.97 -27.98
CA ALA A 104 -0.98 -1.05 -27.07
C ALA A 104 -1.37 -0.54 -25.68
N GLU A 105 -1.23 -1.39 -24.66
CA GLU A 105 -1.35 -0.98 -23.26
C GLU A 105 -0.12 -0.16 -22.86
N TYR A 106 -0.34 0.95 -22.14
CA TYR A 106 0.77 1.72 -21.58
C TYR A 106 1.57 0.86 -20.61
N LYS A 107 2.90 0.93 -20.75
CA LYS A 107 3.85 0.26 -19.87
C LYS A 107 4.87 1.29 -19.41
N GLY A 108 4.80 1.68 -18.14
CA GLY A 108 5.72 2.66 -17.58
C GLY A 108 7.06 2.07 -17.17
N ASP A 109 7.81 2.83 -16.39
CA ASP A 109 9.10 2.41 -15.85
C ASP A 109 8.98 1.29 -14.80
N PRO A 110 9.98 0.39 -14.71
CA PRO A 110 10.05 -0.58 -13.64
C PRO A 110 10.39 0.12 -12.32
N VAL A 111 9.61 -0.13 -11.27
CA VAL A 111 9.77 0.46 -9.92
C VAL A 111 10.17 -0.56 -8.85
N ALA A 112 10.06 -1.86 -9.16
CA ALA A 112 10.66 -2.93 -8.36
C ALA A 112 11.16 -4.06 -9.26
N LYS A 113 12.22 -4.74 -8.85
CA LYS A 113 12.81 -5.86 -9.58
C LYS A 113 13.39 -6.90 -8.62
N PHE A 114 12.93 -8.14 -8.74
CA PHE A 114 13.42 -9.29 -7.99
C PHE A 114 13.86 -10.40 -8.94
N ASP A 115 14.89 -11.15 -8.57
CA ASP A 115 15.38 -12.25 -9.40
C ASP A 115 14.55 -13.53 -9.15
N ILE A 116 14.30 -14.31 -10.20
CA ILE A 116 13.58 -15.59 -10.10
C ILE A 116 14.60 -16.71 -10.10
N ILE A 117 14.60 -17.50 -9.02
CA ILE A 117 15.50 -18.65 -8.84
C ILE A 117 15.10 -19.80 -9.77
N LYS A 118 13.80 -20.11 -9.87
CA LYS A 118 13.25 -21.14 -10.76
C LYS A 118 11.74 -21.09 -10.89
N HIS A 119 11.24 -21.62 -12.01
CA HIS A 119 9.82 -21.93 -12.26
C HIS A 119 9.61 -23.45 -12.20
N PHE A 120 8.53 -23.91 -11.58
CA PHE A 120 8.25 -25.35 -11.45
C PHE A 120 6.77 -25.64 -11.21
N ASP A 121 6.39 -26.90 -11.38
CA ASP A 121 5.09 -27.44 -11.02
C ASP A 121 5.21 -28.36 -9.82
N ILE A 122 4.17 -28.40 -9.00
CA ILE A 122 4.05 -29.37 -7.91
C ILE A 122 3.20 -30.52 -8.42
N ARG A 123 3.83 -31.70 -8.63
CA ARG A 123 3.14 -32.90 -9.13
C ARG A 123 3.77 -34.17 -8.63
N ARG A 124 3.07 -35.30 -8.80
CA ARG A 124 3.64 -36.63 -8.58
C ARG A 124 4.79 -36.86 -9.57
N GLY A 125 5.91 -37.36 -9.07
CA GLY A 125 7.01 -37.86 -9.89
C GLY A 125 6.55 -39.08 -10.68
N TYR A 126 7.21 -39.38 -11.79
CA TYR A 126 6.90 -40.53 -12.61
C TYR A 126 8.16 -41.22 -13.10
N SER A 127 8.08 -42.51 -13.39
CA SER A 127 9.14 -43.24 -14.06
C SER A 127 9.25 -42.76 -15.51
N THR A 128 10.40 -42.20 -15.90
CA THR A 128 10.64 -41.72 -17.28
C THR A 128 10.61 -42.84 -18.33
N SER A 129 10.71 -44.11 -17.88
CA SER A 129 10.68 -45.28 -18.75
C SER A 129 9.29 -45.89 -18.96
N THR A 130 8.39 -45.78 -17.97
CA THR A 130 7.07 -46.43 -17.99
C THR A 130 5.91 -45.43 -17.92
N GLY A 131 6.16 -44.19 -17.51
CA GLY A 131 5.14 -43.17 -17.29
C GLY A 131 4.30 -43.38 -16.02
N GLU A 132 4.58 -44.41 -15.23
CA GLU A 132 3.85 -44.70 -13.99
C GLU A 132 4.19 -43.66 -12.92
N GLU A 133 3.15 -43.10 -12.30
CA GLU A 133 3.29 -42.19 -11.16
C GLU A 133 3.88 -42.89 -9.95
N THR A 134 4.76 -42.18 -9.26
CA THR A 134 5.36 -42.57 -8.00
C THR A 134 4.59 -41.94 -6.83
N ASN A 135 4.87 -42.40 -5.61
CA ASN A 135 4.35 -41.78 -4.40
C ASN A 135 5.14 -40.51 -4.00
N GLU A 136 6.07 -40.02 -4.82
CA GLU A 136 6.83 -38.80 -4.52
C GLU A 136 6.15 -37.57 -5.14
N ILE A 137 5.96 -36.50 -4.38
CA ILE A 137 5.53 -35.18 -4.86
C ILE A 137 6.77 -34.31 -5.01
N VAL A 138 7.04 -33.87 -6.24
CA VAL A 138 8.30 -33.20 -6.63
C VAL A 138 8.05 -31.84 -7.26
N GLU A 139 9.09 -31.00 -7.25
CA GLU A 139 9.15 -29.78 -8.05
C GLU A 139 9.60 -30.11 -9.48
N ASN A 140 8.65 -30.24 -10.40
CA ASN A 140 8.96 -30.52 -11.81
C ASN A 140 9.29 -29.22 -12.56
N ALA A 141 10.52 -29.13 -13.05
CA ALA A 141 11.01 -27.98 -13.82
C ALA A 141 11.42 -28.38 -15.26
N SER A 142 10.88 -29.47 -15.81
CA SER A 142 11.29 -30.01 -17.12
C SER A 142 10.15 -30.31 -18.08
N ASP A 143 8.96 -30.65 -17.60
CA ASP A 143 7.88 -31.17 -18.46
C ASP A 143 7.20 -30.08 -19.29
N ARG A 144 7.01 -28.89 -18.70
CA ARG A 144 6.41 -27.71 -19.33
C ARG A 144 7.43 -26.60 -19.50
N PRO A 145 7.33 -25.71 -20.50
CA PRO A 145 8.14 -24.50 -20.56
C PRO A 145 7.86 -23.60 -19.35
N TRP A 146 8.83 -22.76 -18.95
CA TRP A 146 8.76 -22.01 -17.69
C TRP A 146 7.49 -21.18 -17.54
N HIS A 147 6.97 -20.57 -18.61
CA HIS A 147 5.82 -19.67 -18.59
C HIS A 147 4.47 -20.39 -18.37
N GLU A 148 4.40 -21.68 -18.69
CA GLU A 148 3.20 -22.51 -18.46
C GLU A 148 3.16 -23.15 -17.06
N ARG A 149 4.23 -22.98 -16.26
CA ARG A 149 4.32 -23.55 -14.91
C ARG A 149 3.60 -22.70 -13.89
N ASP A 150 3.06 -23.33 -12.86
CA ASP A 150 2.14 -22.69 -11.92
C ASP A 150 2.86 -21.98 -10.77
N TYR A 151 4.07 -22.42 -10.42
CA TYR A 151 4.83 -21.90 -9.28
C TYR A 151 6.20 -21.35 -9.68
N MET A 152 6.68 -20.43 -8.86
CA MET A 152 8.04 -19.92 -8.95
C MET A 152 8.63 -19.65 -7.57
N ARG A 153 9.95 -19.52 -7.54
CA ARG A 153 10.72 -19.16 -6.36
C ARG A 153 11.50 -17.89 -6.64
N ILE A 154 11.34 -16.90 -5.78
CA ILE A 154 11.89 -15.56 -5.96
C ILE A 154 12.98 -15.34 -4.93
N ASP A 155 14.05 -14.67 -5.33
CA ASP A 155 15.03 -14.09 -4.42
C ASP A 155 14.57 -12.68 -4.01
N TRP A 156 14.11 -12.55 -2.77
CA TRP A 156 13.64 -11.28 -2.19
C TRP A 156 14.79 -10.44 -1.62
N GLY A 157 16.02 -10.92 -1.66
CA GLY A 157 17.18 -10.31 -1.00
C GLY A 157 17.60 -8.96 -1.58
N SER A 158 17.27 -8.67 -2.84
CA SER A 158 17.57 -7.38 -3.45
C SER A 158 16.44 -6.87 -4.33
N ASN A 159 16.01 -5.63 -4.09
CA ASN A 159 15.22 -4.87 -5.05
C ASN A 159 16.16 -4.13 -6.00
N ASN A 160 16.33 -4.67 -7.21
CA ASN A 160 17.30 -4.18 -8.20
C ASN A 160 16.74 -3.09 -9.13
N ALA A 161 15.62 -2.45 -8.78
CA ALA A 161 15.08 -1.30 -9.49
C ALA A 161 15.35 -0.03 -8.68
N GLN A 162 15.60 1.07 -9.41
CA GLN A 162 15.61 2.42 -8.84
C GLN A 162 14.50 3.23 -9.50
N GLY A 163 13.68 3.91 -8.71
CA GLY A 163 12.51 4.65 -9.19
C GLY A 163 11.94 5.64 -8.17
N PRO A 164 10.87 6.37 -8.53
CA PRO A 164 10.29 7.44 -7.70
C PRO A 164 9.61 6.96 -6.41
N VAL A 165 9.44 5.65 -6.24
CA VAL A 165 8.96 5.01 -5.00
C VAL A 165 10.04 4.97 -3.95
N ASP A 166 11.29 4.92 -4.40
CA ASP A 166 12.40 4.78 -3.48
C ASP A 166 12.55 6.03 -2.64
N LEU A 167 13.04 5.83 -1.42
CA LEU A 167 13.56 6.89 -0.58
C LEU A 167 14.79 7.59 -1.21
N ALA A 168 15.19 7.18 -2.42
CA ALA A 168 16.35 7.61 -3.18
C ALA A 168 16.34 9.11 -3.56
N GLY A 169 15.18 9.78 -3.51
CA GLY A 169 15.11 11.24 -3.69
C GLY A 169 15.70 12.03 -2.51
N ILE A 170 15.87 11.39 -1.35
CA ILE A 170 16.36 11.99 -0.10
C ILE A 170 17.66 11.32 0.36
N PHE A 171 17.89 10.05 0.02
CA PHE A 171 19.05 9.28 0.50
C PHE A 171 19.74 8.52 -0.62
N THR A 172 21.04 8.28 -0.45
CA THR A 172 21.67 7.20 -1.19
C THR A 172 21.50 5.91 -0.39
N VAL A 173 20.67 5.01 -0.91
CA VAL A 173 20.46 3.68 -0.31
C VAL A 173 21.29 2.67 -1.09
N TRP A 174 22.31 2.12 -0.45
CA TRP A 174 23.06 1.00 -0.97
C TRP A 174 22.42 -0.28 -0.45
N SER A 175 21.45 -0.84 -1.20
CA SER A 175 20.87 -2.16 -0.90
C SER A 175 21.80 -3.33 -1.23
N GLN A 176 23.13 -3.12 -1.25
CA GLN A 176 24.09 -4.15 -1.67
C GLN A 176 24.25 -5.31 -0.67
N ALA A 177 23.49 -5.34 0.42
CA ALA A 177 23.28 -6.56 1.17
C ALA A 177 22.13 -7.32 0.51
N ASN A 178 22.45 -8.42 -0.18
CA ASN A 178 21.49 -9.43 -0.64
C ASN A 178 20.89 -10.17 0.58
N ASP A 179 20.27 -9.45 1.49
CA ASP A 179 19.70 -10.01 2.69
C ASP A 179 18.41 -9.28 3.07
N TYR A 180 17.51 -10.05 3.64
CA TYR A 180 16.18 -9.62 4.02
C TYR A 180 15.79 -10.40 5.27
N VAL A 181 14.84 -9.86 6.03
CA VAL A 181 14.32 -10.59 7.20
C VAL A 181 13.51 -11.78 6.70
N ARG A 182 14.03 -12.98 6.93
CA ARG A 182 13.54 -14.21 6.31
C ARG A 182 12.24 -14.64 6.92
N GLU A 183 11.44 -15.35 6.13
CA GLU A 183 10.20 -15.96 6.58
C GLU A 183 10.35 -17.00 7.69
N THR A 184 11.58 -17.52 7.91
CA THR A 184 11.92 -18.39 9.04
C THR A 184 12.10 -17.62 10.35
N GLU A 185 12.31 -16.30 10.31
CA GLU A 185 12.44 -15.43 11.48
C GLU A 185 11.05 -15.02 12.00
N ILE A 186 10.21 -16.01 12.28
CA ILE A 186 8.76 -15.87 12.54
C ILE A 186 8.39 -14.88 13.66
N PHE A 187 9.33 -14.56 14.54
CA PHE A 187 9.17 -13.62 15.65
C PHE A 187 9.74 -12.22 15.37
N ASP A 188 10.48 -12.03 14.28
CA ASP A 188 10.86 -10.69 13.83
C ASP A 188 9.62 -10.04 13.15
N PRO A 189 9.14 -8.85 13.57
CA PRO A 189 7.97 -8.21 12.96
C PRO A 189 8.14 -7.88 11.47
N ASP A 190 9.38 -7.83 10.99
CA ASP A 190 9.73 -7.45 9.63
C ASP A 190 9.93 -8.64 8.69
N HIS A 191 9.72 -9.88 9.17
CA HIS A 191 9.85 -11.09 8.35
C HIS A 191 8.97 -11.06 7.09
N LEU A 192 9.45 -11.72 6.04
CA LEU A 192 8.74 -11.86 4.78
C LEU A 192 7.32 -12.40 4.99
N GLN A 193 6.33 -11.63 4.53
CA GLN A 193 4.93 -12.03 4.52
C GLN A 193 4.42 -12.06 3.07
N VAL A 194 3.83 -13.18 2.68
CA VAL A 194 3.16 -13.35 1.40
C VAL A 194 1.79 -13.97 1.65
N THR A 195 0.73 -13.20 1.39
CA THR A 195 -0.66 -13.65 1.37
C THR A 195 -1.25 -13.46 -0.03
N GLU A 196 -2.51 -13.84 -0.24
CA GLU A 196 -3.19 -13.70 -1.54
C GLU A 196 -3.29 -12.24 -2.02
N ASP A 197 -3.33 -11.30 -1.08
CA ASP A 197 -3.64 -9.89 -1.27
C ASP A 197 -2.55 -8.94 -0.77
N TYR A 198 -1.48 -9.45 -0.15
CA TYR A 198 -0.44 -8.64 0.47
C TYR A 198 0.94 -9.30 0.42
N ILE A 199 1.96 -8.49 0.12
CA ILE A 199 3.37 -8.88 0.17
C ILE A 199 4.12 -7.82 0.97
N SER A 200 4.88 -8.24 1.98
CA SER A 200 5.81 -7.38 2.71
C SER A 200 7.18 -8.01 2.71
N ILE A 201 8.16 -7.29 2.17
CA ILE A 201 9.57 -7.68 2.14
C ILE A 201 10.36 -6.61 2.87
N THR A 202 11.21 -6.98 3.82
CA THR A 202 12.07 -6.03 4.53
C THR A 202 13.53 -6.32 4.19
N ASN A 203 14.12 -5.45 3.38
CA ASN A 203 15.52 -5.55 3.00
C ASN A 203 16.41 -4.86 4.05
N LEU A 204 17.57 -5.45 4.30
CA LEU A 204 18.63 -4.82 5.09
C LEU A 204 19.45 -3.95 4.15
N ALA A 205 19.55 -2.65 4.43
CA ALA A 205 20.30 -1.73 3.59
C ALA A 205 21.27 -0.87 4.40
N VAL A 206 22.21 -0.27 3.71
CA VAL A 206 23.04 0.81 4.26
C VAL A 206 22.56 2.11 3.65
N MET A 207 22.23 3.06 4.50
CA MET A 207 21.76 4.37 4.09
C MET A 207 22.78 5.43 4.48
N GLU A 208 23.08 6.32 3.55
CA GLU A 208 23.87 7.52 3.79
C GLU A 208 23.10 8.75 3.29
N ALA A 209 23.19 9.84 4.05
CA ALA A 209 22.71 11.13 3.58
C ALA A 209 23.60 11.57 2.42
N ASP A 210 23.00 12.13 1.36
CA ASP A 210 23.80 12.76 0.32
C ASP A 210 24.59 13.95 0.88
N LEU A 211 25.69 14.32 0.23
CA LEU A 211 26.60 15.37 0.72
C LEU A 211 25.92 16.74 0.88
N ALA A 212 24.92 17.06 0.04
CA ALA A 212 24.20 18.32 0.14
C ALA A 212 23.24 18.29 1.33
N THR A 213 22.43 17.24 1.46
CA THR A 213 21.54 17.02 2.61
C THR A 213 22.33 17.01 3.92
N CYS A 214 23.49 16.37 3.93
CA CYS A 214 24.38 16.37 5.08
C CYS A 214 24.81 17.80 5.47
N TYR A 215 25.29 18.57 4.50
CA TYR A 215 25.74 19.95 4.72
C TYR A 215 24.61 20.88 5.16
N TYR A 216 23.43 20.80 4.54
CA TYR A 216 22.31 21.67 4.86
C TYR A 216 21.68 21.35 6.22
N SER A 217 21.63 20.08 6.62
CA SER A 217 21.07 19.68 7.91
C SER A 217 22.02 19.92 9.08
N TYR A 218 23.34 19.74 8.89
CA TYR A 218 24.31 19.76 9.99
C TYR A 218 25.39 20.86 9.91
N GLY A 219 25.40 21.67 8.85
CA GLY A 219 26.42 22.69 8.64
C GLY A 219 27.83 22.12 8.41
N GLY A 220 27.93 20.84 8.07
CA GLY A 220 29.19 20.11 7.88
C GLY A 220 28.97 18.77 7.17
N PHE A 221 30.05 18.03 6.90
CA PHE A 221 30.02 16.76 6.16
C PHE A 221 30.13 15.52 7.06
N ASN A 222 29.77 15.64 8.34
CA ASN A 222 29.90 14.57 9.34
C ASN A 222 28.63 13.71 9.41
N CYS A 223 28.10 13.27 8.28
CA CYS A 223 27.00 12.30 8.24
C CYS A 223 27.58 10.92 7.98
N GLY A 224 27.39 10.01 8.94
CA GLY A 224 27.79 8.62 8.77
C GLY A 224 26.79 7.86 7.91
N ALA A 225 27.26 6.80 7.27
CA ALA A 225 26.39 5.74 6.80
C ALA A 225 25.97 4.87 7.99
N GLY A 226 24.74 4.34 7.96
CA GLY A 226 24.25 3.43 8.98
C GLY A 226 23.33 2.37 8.40
N HIS A 227 23.10 1.31 9.17
CA HIS A 227 22.19 0.25 8.77
C HIS A 227 20.74 0.70 8.94
N VAL A 228 19.92 0.34 7.97
CA VAL A 228 18.47 0.57 7.98
C VAL A 228 17.74 -0.69 7.53
N ARG A 229 16.51 -0.83 8.01
CA ARG A 229 15.55 -1.78 7.48
C ARG A 229 14.51 -1.03 6.64
N ILE A 230 14.34 -1.45 5.39
CA ILE A 230 13.38 -0.84 4.47
C ILE A 230 12.34 -1.90 4.11
N ARG A 231 11.10 -1.67 4.54
CA ARG A 231 9.94 -2.47 4.15
C ARG A 231 9.40 -2.00 2.82
N SER A 232 9.37 -2.89 1.85
CA SER A 232 8.58 -2.79 0.63
C SER A 232 7.23 -3.49 0.85
N SER A 233 6.16 -2.70 0.89
CA SER A 233 4.79 -3.18 1.08
C SER A 233 4.02 -3.12 -0.21
N PHE A 234 3.40 -4.24 -0.59
CA PHE A 234 2.55 -4.38 -1.76
C PHE A 234 1.16 -4.88 -1.34
N ALA A 235 0.10 -4.17 -1.72
CA ALA A 235 -1.27 -4.64 -1.49
C ALA A 235 -2.05 -4.71 -2.81
N LYS A 236 -2.74 -5.82 -3.03
CA LYS A 236 -3.54 -6.03 -4.23
C LYS A 236 -4.70 -5.04 -4.24
N ILE A 237 -4.91 -4.40 -5.38
CA ILE A 237 -6.01 -3.48 -5.59
C ILE A 237 -7.24 -4.32 -5.91
N ASP A 238 -8.29 -4.21 -5.09
CA ASP A 238 -9.59 -4.75 -5.43
C ASP A 238 -10.18 -3.93 -6.60
N PRO A 239 -10.40 -4.52 -7.78
CA PRO A 239 -10.98 -3.81 -8.93
C PRO A 239 -12.34 -3.19 -8.59
N ALA A 240 -13.15 -3.88 -7.78
CA ALA A 240 -14.45 -3.39 -7.38
C ALA A 240 -14.36 -2.15 -6.48
N ASP A 241 -13.27 -1.97 -5.73
CA ASP A 241 -12.98 -0.75 -4.97
C ASP A 241 -12.34 0.34 -5.84
N ALA A 242 -11.52 -0.04 -6.82
CA ALA A 242 -10.89 0.92 -7.74
C ALA A 242 -11.92 1.62 -8.64
N GLU A 243 -12.92 0.88 -9.14
CA GLU A 243 -14.02 1.41 -9.97
C GLU A 243 -14.89 2.44 -9.22
N GLN A 244 -14.85 2.45 -7.89
CA GLN A 244 -15.61 3.39 -7.06
C GLN A 244 -15.02 4.80 -7.04
N PHE A 245 -13.76 4.95 -7.45
CA PHE A 245 -13.07 6.21 -7.39
C PHE A 245 -13.32 7.04 -8.65
N GLU A 246 -14.02 8.16 -8.49
CA GLU A 246 -14.10 9.21 -9.49
C GLU A 246 -13.06 10.30 -9.16
N PRO A 247 -12.04 10.51 -10.01
CA PRO A 247 -11.14 11.64 -9.86
C PRO A 247 -11.94 12.95 -9.90
N ARG A 248 -11.66 13.83 -8.96
CA ARG A 248 -12.25 15.18 -8.93
C ARG A 248 -11.14 16.21 -9.03
N GLU A 249 -11.25 17.07 -10.04
CA GLU A 249 -10.38 18.23 -10.17
C GLU A 249 -10.88 19.36 -9.26
N TYR A 250 -9.98 19.89 -8.46
CA TYR A 250 -10.24 21.00 -7.57
C TYR A 250 -9.40 22.18 -8.03
N LEU A 251 -9.88 22.84 -9.08
CA LEU A 251 -9.21 24.01 -9.66
C LEU A 251 -9.07 25.09 -8.59
N ASP A 252 -7.88 25.69 -8.50
CA ASP A 252 -7.66 26.82 -7.61
C ASP A 252 -8.63 27.96 -7.89
N ASN A 253 -8.89 28.15 -9.18
CA ASN A 253 -9.47 29.34 -9.73
C ASN A 253 -10.44 28.96 -10.85
N ILE A 254 -11.70 29.42 -10.76
CA ILE A 254 -12.67 29.31 -11.85
C ILE A 254 -12.78 30.68 -12.55
N PRO A 255 -12.67 30.76 -13.89
CA PRO A 255 -12.89 32.02 -14.60
C PRO A 255 -14.33 32.49 -14.41
N LEU A 256 -14.51 33.73 -13.96
CA LEU A 256 -15.83 34.34 -13.88
C LEU A 256 -16.30 34.69 -15.27
N LYS A 257 -17.59 34.46 -15.53
CA LYS A 257 -18.23 34.74 -16.81
C LYS A 257 -19.29 35.82 -16.66
N ASP A 258 -19.47 36.62 -17.71
CA ASP A 258 -20.61 37.54 -17.83
C ASP A 258 -21.92 36.78 -18.17
N ASP A 259 -23.02 37.52 -18.25
CA ASP A 259 -24.36 36.97 -18.58
C ASP A 259 -24.41 36.30 -19.98
N ASP A 260 -23.48 36.65 -20.87
CA ASP A 260 -23.33 36.06 -22.21
C ASP A 260 -22.38 34.83 -22.21
N GLY A 261 -21.81 34.46 -21.07
CA GLY A 261 -20.88 33.34 -20.91
C GLY A 261 -19.43 33.63 -21.32
N ARG A 262 -19.06 34.88 -21.59
CA ARG A 262 -17.68 35.30 -21.89
C ARG A 262 -16.89 35.51 -20.61
N ILE A 263 -15.60 35.19 -20.63
CA ILE A 263 -14.73 35.38 -19.45
C ILE A 263 -14.59 36.86 -19.15
N LEU A 264 -14.92 37.25 -17.91
CA LEU A 264 -14.72 38.60 -17.40
C LEU A 264 -13.22 38.90 -17.35
N ARG A 265 -12.83 40.06 -17.86
CA ARG A 265 -11.47 40.58 -17.79
C ARG A 265 -11.48 41.93 -17.12
N THR A 266 -10.54 42.16 -16.22
CA THR A 266 -10.35 43.46 -15.57
C THR A 266 -8.98 44.02 -15.85
N VAL A 267 -8.89 45.34 -15.87
CA VAL A 267 -7.66 46.10 -15.92
C VAL A 267 -7.50 46.86 -14.62
N SER A 268 -6.34 46.74 -14.00
CA SER A 268 -6.02 47.37 -12.72
C SER A 268 -5.10 48.55 -12.98
N LEU A 269 -5.58 49.75 -12.69
CA LEU A 269 -4.85 51.00 -12.90
C LEU A 269 -4.48 51.61 -11.56
N ARG A 270 -3.19 51.87 -11.36
CA ARG A 270 -2.73 52.74 -10.28
C ARG A 270 -2.85 54.18 -10.73
N LEU A 271 -3.59 54.99 -9.98
CA LEU A 271 -3.90 56.38 -10.36
C LEU A 271 -2.93 57.36 -9.69
N GLY A 272 -2.21 58.16 -10.48
CA GLY A 272 -1.25 59.16 -10.00
C GLY A 272 -0.04 58.56 -9.26
N ASN A 273 0.51 59.33 -8.31
CA ASN A 273 1.68 58.95 -7.50
C ASN A 273 1.31 58.26 -6.17
N GLY A 274 0.04 57.92 -5.97
CA GLY A 274 -0.46 57.24 -4.77
C GLY A 274 -0.44 55.71 -4.91
N ASP A 275 -0.89 55.03 -3.86
CA ASP A 275 -1.09 53.57 -3.84
C ASP A 275 -2.54 53.16 -4.17
N ASP A 276 -3.38 54.11 -4.61
CA ASP A 276 -4.77 53.83 -4.97
C ASP A 276 -4.85 53.08 -6.31
N VAL A 277 -5.38 51.86 -6.24
CA VAL A 277 -5.60 50.97 -7.38
C VAL A 277 -7.10 50.90 -7.65
N ALA A 278 -7.49 51.18 -8.89
CA ALA A 278 -8.85 51.04 -9.37
C ALA A 278 -8.94 49.93 -10.42
N GLU A 279 -9.92 49.04 -10.28
CA GLU A 279 -10.20 47.97 -11.23
C GLU A 279 -11.37 48.36 -12.15
N PHE A 280 -11.19 48.18 -13.46
CA PHE A 280 -12.20 48.44 -14.47
C PHE A 280 -12.43 47.21 -15.34
N ALA A 281 -13.61 47.08 -15.94
CA ALA A 281 -13.85 46.04 -16.94
C ALA A 281 -13.00 46.31 -18.20
N CYS A 282 -12.30 45.28 -18.68
CA CYS A 282 -11.53 45.34 -19.92
C CYS A 282 -12.49 45.21 -21.12
N THR A 283 -13.06 46.34 -21.56
CA THR A 283 -13.83 46.42 -22.81
C THR A 283 -13.00 47.10 -23.89
N PRO A 284 -13.22 46.80 -25.19
CA PRO A 284 -12.53 47.46 -26.28
C PRO A 284 -12.65 48.99 -26.21
N GLU A 285 -13.82 49.50 -25.86
CA GLU A 285 -14.08 50.95 -25.74
C GLU A 285 -13.27 51.58 -24.61
N PHE A 286 -13.10 50.86 -23.49
CA PHE A 286 -12.30 51.35 -22.37
C PHE A 286 -10.81 51.29 -22.68
N MET A 287 -10.33 50.24 -23.37
CA MET A 287 -8.94 50.14 -23.80
C MET A 287 -8.60 51.22 -24.84
N ASP A 288 -9.46 51.45 -25.82
CA ASP A 288 -9.31 52.54 -26.79
C ASP A 288 -9.29 53.91 -26.09
N PHE A 289 -10.06 54.09 -25.01
CA PHE A 289 -10.04 55.29 -24.19
C PHE A 289 -8.71 55.46 -23.44
N LEU A 290 -8.16 54.39 -22.86
CA LEU A 290 -6.86 54.41 -22.18
C LEU A 290 -5.71 54.69 -23.18
N ASP A 291 -5.78 54.13 -24.39
CA ASP A 291 -4.82 54.37 -25.46
C ASP A 291 -4.85 55.82 -25.98
N GLN A 292 -6.00 56.49 -25.92
CA GLN A 292 -6.12 57.91 -26.25
C GLN A 292 -5.61 58.82 -25.12
N LEU A 293 -5.56 58.31 -23.89
CA LEU A 293 -5.15 59.01 -22.68
C LEU A 293 -3.62 59.02 -22.46
N THR A 294 -2.82 58.62 -23.46
CA THR A 294 -1.34 58.52 -23.44
C THR A 294 -0.59 59.83 -23.24
N ALA A 295 -0.93 60.60 -22.20
CA ALA A 295 -0.06 61.61 -21.60
C ALA A 295 0.70 60.93 -20.43
N PRO A 296 2.04 60.92 -20.44
CA PRO A 296 2.83 60.23 -19.42
C PRO A 296 2.53 60.78 -18.01
N GLY A 297 2.14 59.90 -17.09
CA GLY A 297 2.10 60.17 -15.64
C GLY A 297 0.73 60.18 -14.96
N TYR A 298 -0.38 59.92 -15.65
CA TYR A 298 -1.71 59.89 -15.02
C TYR A 298 -2.05 58.55 -14.35
N PHE A 299 -1.60 57.44 -14.94
CA PHE A 299 -1.81 56.10 -14.38
C PHE A 299 -0.70 55.15 -14.84
N THR A 300 -0.53 54.06 -14.11
CA THR A 300 0.29 52.92 -14.52
C THR A 300 -0.54 51.65 -14.46
N PHE A 301 -0.44 50.82 -15.50
CA PHE A 301 -1.02 49.48 -15.47
C PHE A 301 -0.32 48.65 -14.40
N GLN A 302 -1.11 48.11 -13.48
CA GLN A 302 -0.66 47.09 -12.55
C GLN A 302 -0.90 45.71 -13.14
N ASP A 303 -2.09 45.50 -13.71
CA ASP A 303 -2.48 44.30 -14.44
C ASP A 303 -3.23 44.72 -15.71
N ASP A 304 -2.85 44.14 -16.84
CA ASP A 304 -3.45 44.44 -18.15
C ASP A 304 -4.43 43.33 -18.56
N CYS A 305 -5.71 43.68 -18.66
CA CYS A 305 -6.81 42.83 -19.14
C CYS A 305 -6.77 41.38 -18.61
N ARG A 306 -6.48 41.23 -17.31
CA ARG A 306 -6.38 39.95 -16.63
C ARG A 306 -7.75 39.30 -16.52
N GLU A 307 -7.82 37.99 -16.73
CA GLU A 307 -9.03 37.23 -16.47
C GLU A 307 -9.39 37.27 -14.99
N VAL A 308 -10.63 37.64 -14.69
CA VAL A 308 -11.15 37.60 -13.32
C VAL A 308 -11.43 36.16 -12.98
N ARG A 309 -10.86 35.71 -11.87
CA ARG A 309 -10.99 34.35 -11.39
C ARG A 309 -11.56 34.36 -9.98
N TYR A 310 -12.48 33.43 -9.70
CA TYR A 310 -12.95 33.17 -8.35
C TYR A 310 -12.01 32.14 -7.71
N PRO A 311 -11.31 32.50 -6.62
CA PRO A 311 -10.45 31.57 -5.90
C PRO A 311 -11.33 30.59 -5.13
N GLN A 312 -11.58 29.42 -5.73
CA GLN A 312 -12.40 28.39 -5.13
C GLN A 312 -11.59 27.55 -4.15
N PHE A 313 -10.42 27.07 -4.59
CA PHE A 313 -9.56 26.22 -3.78
C PHE A 313 -8.15 26.77 -3.59
N GLU A 314 -7.80 27.93 -4.13
CA GLU A 314 -6.45 28.55 -4.10
C GLU A 314 -5.70 28.49 -2.75
N ARG A 315 -6.43 28.42 -1.63
CA ARG A 315 -5.86 28.35 -0.27
C ARG A 315 -5.52 26.93 0.22
N PHE A 316 -5.89 25.88 -0.51
CA PHE A 316 -5.76 24.49 -0.10
C PHE A 316 -4.55 23.79 -0.74
N GLY A 317 -3.32 24.29 -0.54
CA GLY A 317 -2.13 23.76 -1.22
C GLY A 317 -1.57 22.44 -0.65
N PHE A 318 -1.72 22.17 0.65
CA PHE A 318 -1.00 21.06 1.32
C PHE A 318 -1.57 19.66 1.08
N PHE A 319 -2.84 19.54 0.68
CA PHE A 319 -3.55 18.25 0.60
C PHE A 319 -3.79 17.79 -0.83
N ARG A 320 -2.87 18.12 -1.74
CA ARG A 320 -3.04 17.88 -3.16
C ARG A 320 -1.93 17.01 -3.70
N THR A 321 -2.30 16.20 -4.68
CA THR A 321 -1.34 15.60 -5.58
C THR A 321 -1.14 16.56 -6.75
N GLU A 322 0.07 17.08 -6.86
CA GLU A 322 0.50 17.86 -8.01
C GLU A 322 1.00 16.92 -9.10
N ARG A 323 0.56 17.14 -10.34
CA ARG A 323 1.13 16.49 -11.52
C ARG A 323 1.53 17.52 -12.54
N TYR A 324 2.68 17.30 -13.18
CA TYR A 324 3.10 18.12 -14.30
C TYR A 324 2.64 17.47 -15.59
N LYS A 325 1.89 18.20 -16.40
CA LYS A 325 1.55 17.76 -17.75
C LYS A 325 2.67 18.12 -18.72
N TYR A 326 2.98 17.22 -19.63
CA TYR A 326 3.91 17.49 -20.72
C TYR A 326 3.24 18.31 -21.81
N ASP A 327 3.84 19.45 -22.18
CA ASP A 327 3.49 20.20 -23.38
C ASP A 327 4.72 20.28 -24.29
N ARG A 328 4.56 19.93 -25.57
CA ARG A 328 5.67 19.87 -26.54
C ARG A 328 6.31 21.24 -26.82
N ARG A 329 5.64 22.36 -26.55
CA ARG A 329 6.12 23.74 -26.77
C ARG A 329 6.96 24.26 -25.61
N VAL A 330 6.62 23.86 -24.38
CA VAL A 330 7.23 24.41 -23.14
C VAL A 330 7.88 23.34 -22.25
N GLY A 331 7.73 22.06 -22.58
CA GLY A 331 8.23 20.92 -21.79
C GLY A 331 7.28 20.48 -20.67
N GLY A 332 7.75 19.56 -19.82
CA GLY A 332 7.12 19.22 -18.54
C GLY A 332 7.81 20.01 -17.43
N GLY A 333 7.07 20.81 -16.65
CA GLY A 333 7.63 21.65 -15.59
C GLY A 333 7.26 23.13 -15.64
N HIS A 334 6.45 23.57 -16.62
CA HIS A 334 5.90 24.92 -16.63
C HIS A 334 4.71 25.01 -15.66
N ASP A 335 4.61 26.11 -14.91
CA ASP A 335 3.57 26.29 -13.89
C ASP A 335 2.15 26.21 -14.45
N ASP A 336 1.97 26.67 -15.69
CA ASP A 336 0.69 26.63 -16.42
C ASP A 336 0.20 25.20 -16.74
N ASN A 337 1.10 24.21 -16.67
CA ASN A 337 0.81 22.80 -16.94
C ASN A 337 0.67 21.96 -15.66
N ARG A 338 0.64 22.60 -14.49
CA ARG A 338 0.43 21.91 -13.20
C ARG A 338 -1.05 21.54 -13.05
N GLU A 339 -1.33 20.26 -12.93
CA GLU A 339 -2.64 19.70 -12.60
C GLU A 339 -2.70 19.44 -11.09
N TRP A 340 -3.77 19.94 -10.46
CA TRP A 340 -3.97 19.87 -9.02
C TRP A 340 -5.13 18.94 -8.69
N TYR A 341 -4.80 17.74 -8.20
CA TYR A 341 -5.78 16.76 -7.78
C TYR A 341 -5.96 16.80 -6.27
N ALA A 342 -7.21 16.86 -5.82
CA ALA A 342 -7.48 16.75 -4.39
C ALA A 342 -7.26 15.31 -3.91
N ASN A 343 -6.52 15.16 -2.81
CA ASN A 343 -6.47 13.89 -2.10
C ASN A 343 -7.72 13.79 -1.23
N ILE A 344 -8.64 12.91 -1.64
CA ILE A 344 -9.93 12.72 -0.95
C ILE A 344 -9.97 11.38 -0.22
N HIS A 345 -10.48 11.39 1.01
CA HIS A 345 -10.85 10.16 1.68
C HIS A 345 -12.09 9.57 1.04
N ASN A 346 -11.99 8.35 0.52
CA ASN A 346 -13.17 7.63 0.05
C ASN A 346 -13.96 7.15 1.27
N ILE A 347 -15.09 7.83 1.52
CA ILE A 347 -16.07 7.51 2.58
C ILE A 347 -17.29 6.75 2.05
N TRP A 348 -17.30 6.37 0.78
CA TRP A 348 -18.43 5.69 0.16
C TRP A 348 -18.28 4.18 0.26
N LYS A 349 -19.42 3.53 0.49
CA LYS A 349 -19.59 2.09 0.43
C LYS A 349 -20.61 1.77 -0.67
N ASN A 350 -20.26 0.84 -1.57
CA ASN A 350 -21.08 0.42 -2.70
C ASN A 350 -21.61 1.58 -3.58
N PRO A 351 -20.74 2.49 -4.07
CA PRO A 351 -21.19 3.63 -4.86
C PRO A 351 -21.66 3.23 -6.27
N VAL A 352 -21.37 2.02 -6.74
CA VAL A 352 -21.78 1.51 -8.05
C VAL A 352 -23.00 0.59 -7.91
N ALA A 353 -23.97 0.70 -8.81
CA ALA A 353 -25.12 -0.18 -8.92
C ALA A 353 -24.79 -1.43 -9.75
N ALA A 354 -25.67 -2.44 -9.73
CA ALA A 354 -25.43 -3.70 -10.44
C ALA A 354 -25.33 -3.55 -11.97
N ASP A 355 -25.79 -2.43 -12.53
CA ASP A 355 -25.72 -2.08 -13.94
C ASP A 355 -24.47 -1.25 -14.31
N GLY A 356 -23.55 -1.03 -13.36
CA GLY A 356 -22.34 -0.23 -13.53
C GLY A 356 -22.55 1.28 -13.39
N SER A 357 -23.78 1.75 -13.12
CA SER A 357 -24.05 3.17 -12.92
C SER A 357 -23.69 3.64 -11.51
N MET A 358 -23.25 4.89 -11.37
CA MET A 358 -22.98 5.48 -10.06
C MET A 358 -24.27 5.86 -9.34
N ARG A 359 -24.45 5.35 -8.12
CA ARG A 359 -25.60 5.66 -7.27
C ARG A 359 -25.60 7.14 -6.89
N PRO A 360 -26.77 7.80 -6.79
CA PRO A 360 -26.87 9.11 -6.15
C PRO A 360 -26.33 9.07 -4.72
N ALA A 361 -25.67 10.13 -4.26
CA ALA A 361 -25.06 10.17 -2.92
C ALA A 361 -26.06 9.86 -1.79
N SER A 362 -27.33 10.22 -1.95
CA SER A 362 -28.41 9.90 -1.01
C SER A 362 -28.68 8.41 -0.83
N GLU A 363 -28.36 7.60 -1.84
CA GLU A 363 -28.56 6.14 -1.85
C GLU A 363 -27.29 5.37 -1.47
N ARG A 364 -26.16 6.05 -1.30
CA ARG A 364 -24.89 5.43 -0.92
C ARG A 364 -24.86 5.13 0.58
N GLU A 365 -24.21 4.03 0.92
CA GLU A 365 -23.81 3.75 2.29
C GLU A 365 -22.43 4.38 2.55
N LEU A 366 -22.12 4.56 3.83
CA LEU A 366 -20.89 5.21 4.26
C LEU A 366 -19.91 4.22 4.90
N ARG A 367 -18.61 4.47 4.74
CA ARG A 367 -17.52 3.79 5.45
C ARG A 367 -16.69 4.82 6.22
N PRO A 368 -16.22 4.50 7.44
CA PRO A 368 -15.42 5.42 8.23
C PRO A 368 -13.99 5.53 7.69
N VAL A 369 -13.35 6.65 7.98
CA VAL A 369 -11.91 6.83 7.83
C VAL A 369 -11.24 6.33 9.10
N VAL A 370 -10.46 5.26 8.99
CA VAL A 370 -9.82 4.60 10.12
C VAL A 370 -8.32 4.79 10.07
N TYR A 371 -7.78 5.31 11.16
CA TYR A 371 -6.35 5.36 11.45
C TYR A 371 -6.04 4.46 12.65
N TYR A 372 -4.82 3.92 12.68
CA TYR A 372 -4.32 3.10 13.78
C TYR A 372 -3.10 3.75 14.43
N THR A 373 -2.99 3.66 15.74
CA THR A 373 -1.72 3.98 16.41
C THR A 373 -0.68 2.88 16.15
N ASN A 374 0.61 3.19 16.26
CA ASN A 374 1.66 2.18 16.25
C ASN A 374 1.79 1.49 17.62
N PRO A 375 2.36 0.26 17.72
CA PRO A 375 2.44 -0.49 18.98
C PRO A 375 3.14 0.24 20.15
N GLY A 376 4.07 1.14 19.84
CA GLY A 376 4.80 1.96 20.81
C GLY A 376 4.15 3.31 21.14
N TYR A 377 2.88 3.51 20.78
CA TYR A 377 2.20 4.78 21.03
C TYR A 377 2.08 5.08 22.54
N PRO A 378 2.43 6.30 23.01
CA PRO A 378 2.44 6.62 24.44
C PRO A 378 1.06 6.57 25.09
N ALA A 379 0.97 5.91 26.24
CA ALA A 379 -0.28 5.72 26.99
C ALA A 379 -0.91 7.05 27.47
N ASP A 380 -0.09 8.04 27.81
CA ASP A 380 -0.52 9.37 28.25
C ASP A 380 -1.12 10.22 27.11
N LEU A 381 -0.80 9.88 25.86
CA LEU A 381 -1.36 10.53 24.67
C LEU A 381 -2.60 9.84 24.13
N GLU A 382 -2.96 8.65 24.63
CA GLU A 382 -4.16 7.93 24.17
C GLU A 382 -5.44 8.78 24.34
N ALA A 383 -5.59 9.45 25.49
CA ALA A 383 -6.75 10.31 25.74
C ALA A 383 -6.83 11.51 24.79
N VAL A 384 -5.68 12.02 24.34
CA VAL A 384 -5.59 13.09 23.34
C VAL A 384 -5.98 12.55 21.96
N ALA A 385 -5.49 11.36 21.59
CA ALA A 385 -5.84 10.70 20.33
C ALA A 385 -7.36 10.43 20.23
N GLY A 386 -7.99 9.98 21.32
CA GLY A 386 -9.44 9.79 21.37
C GLY A 386 -10.23 11.09 21.15
N ARG A 387 -9.79 12.20 21.76
CA ARG A 387 -10.41 13.52 21.52
C ARG A 387 -10.18 14.01 20.09
N MET A 388 -8.98 13.83 19.56
CA MET A 388 -8.66 14.17 18.17
C MET A 388 -9.56 13.44 17.19
N ALA A 389 -9.91 12.17 17.45
CA ALA A 389 -10.87 11.45 16.62
C ALA A 389 -12.24 12.14 16.58
N ASN A 390 -12.76 12.57 17.73
CA ASN A 390 -14.03 13.31 17.80
C ASN A 390 -13.97 14.66 17.08
N ASP A 391 -12.86 15.41 17.24
CA ASP A 391 -12.71 16.74 16.63
C ASP A 391 -12.69 16.65 15.10
N TRP A 392 -12.00 15.66 14.54
CA TRP A 392 -12.01 15.41 13.10
C TRP A 392 -13.37 14.90 12.62
N ASP A 393 -14.02 14.02 13.41
CA ASP A 393 -15.34 13.48 13.09
C ASP A 393 -16.37 14.58 12.80
N GLU A 394 -16.31 15.71 13.51
CA GLU A 394 -17.22 16.84 13.28
C GLU A 394 -17.27 17.29 11.82
N ALA A 395 -16.12 17.32 11.13
CA ALA A 395 -16.06 17.72 9.72
C ALA A 395 -16.64 16.63 8.81
N PHE A 396 -16.30 15.36 9.09
CA PHE A 396 -16.71 14.23 8.27
C PHE A 396 -18.21 13.93 8.40
N ILE A 397 -18.77 13.98 9.62
CA ILE A 397 -20.19 13.72 9.83
C ILE A 397 -21.05 14.82 9.19
N LYS A 398 -20.67 16.10 9.32
CA LYS A 398 -21.36 17.23 8.67
C LYS A 398 -21.33 17.08 7.14
N THR A 399 -20.18 16.69 6.59
CA THR A 399 -20.02 16.44 5.15
C THR A 399 -20.89 15.27 4.68
N ALA A 400 -20.90 14.17 5.43
CA ALA A 400 -21.70 12.99 5.11
C ALA A 400 -23.20 13.29 5.17
N MET A 401 -23.67 14.03 6.18
CA MET A 401 -25.06 14.50 6.27
C MET A 401 -25.42 15.39 5.08
N ALA A 402 -24.57 16.36 4.73
CA ALA A 402 -24.81 17.27 3.61
C ALA A 402 -24.84 16.53 2.26
N ALA A 403 -23.98 15.52 2.07
CA ALA A 403 -23.90 14.77 0.83
C ALA A 403 -25.04 13.75 0.67
N THR A 404 -25.50 13.13 1.75
CA THR A 404 -26.50 12.05 1.70
C THR A 404 -27.92 12.49 2.03
N GLY A 405 -28.08 13.60 2.75
CA GLY A 405 -29.36 14.02 3.34
C GLY A 405 -29.83 13.16 4.51
N LYS A 406 -29.02 12.17 4.96
CA LYS A 406 -29.31 11.34 6.14
C LYS A 406 -29.08 12.12 7.43
N THR A 407 -29.80 11.75 8.48
CA THR A 407 -29.57 12.29 9.83
C THR A 407 -28.27 11.75 10.42
N GLU A 408 -27.70 12.48 11.38
CA GLU A 408 -26.51 12.05 12.11
C GLU A 408 -26.70 10.65 12.72
N THR A 409 -27.83 10.41 13.40
CA THR A 409 -28.12 9.12 14.04
C THR A 409 -28.15 7.97 13.03
N GLU A 410 -28.78 8.15 11.87
CA GLU A 410 -28.81 7.12 10.83
C GLU A 410 -27.40 6.76 10.35
N ILE A 411 -26.54 7.76 10.15
CA ILE A 411 -25.16 7.55 9.71
C ILE A 411 -24.36 6.83 10.79
N ARG A 412 -24.37 7.32 12.03
CA ARG A 412 -23.60 6.75 13.13
C ARG A 412 -24.03 5.32 13.42
N ASP A 413 -25.33 5.04 13.43
CA ASP A 413 -25.84 3.68 13.63
C ASP A 413 -25.44 2.76 12.47
N GLN A 414 -25.41 3.26 11.23
CA GLN A 414 -24.92 2.50 10.08
C GLN A 414 -23.44 2.15 10.21
N VAL A 415 -22.59 3.14 10.51
CA VAL A 415 -21.15 2.93 10.68
C VAL A 415 -20.86 1.97 11.84
N ALA A 416 -21.54 2.13 12.97
CA ALA A 416 -21.39 1.27 14.14
C ALA A 416 -21.77 -0.19 13.85
N ARG A 417 -22.84 -0.43 13.09
CA ARG A 417 -23.26 -1.78 12.70
C ARG A 417 -22.29 -2.44 11.73
N ASP A 418 -21.84 -1.68 10.73
CA ASP A 418 -21.07 -2.23 9.60
C ASP A 418 -19.57 -2.39 9.92
N TYR A 419 -19.02 -1.47 10.73
CA TYR A 419 -17.57 -1.34 10.97
C TYR A 419 -17.20 -1.36 12.46
N GLY A 420 -18.15 -1.68 13.34
CA GLY A 420 -17.92 -1.82 14.77
C GLY A 420 -16.87 -2.88 15.09
N VAL A 421 -15.95 -2.54 15.98
CA VAL A 421 -14.93 -3.43 16.54
C VAL A 421 -15.05 -3.42 18.06
N PRO A 422 -14.48 -4.39 18.78
CA PRO A 422 -14.60 -4.44 20.23
C PRO A 422 -14.14 -3.15 20.92
N ASP A 423 -14.75 -2.83 22.07
CA ASP A 423 -14.54 -1.58 22.80
C ASP A 423 -13.07 -1.31 23.16
N TRP A 424 -12.25 -2.34 23.33
CA TRP A 424 -10.82 -2.18 23.61
C TRP A 424 -10.05 -1.52 22.47
N ALA A 425 -10.59 -1.47 21.25
CA ALA A 425 -9.93 -0.81 20.13
C ALA A 425 -10.02 0.72 20.21
N TYR A 426 -10.89 1.28 21.05
CA TYR A 426 -11.06 2.72 21.19
C TYR A 426 -10.31 3.26 22.40
N PHE A 427 -9.94 4.54 22.34
CA PHE A 427 -9.21 5.22 23.42
C PHE A 427 -10.16 5.83 24.44
N GLU A 428 -9.63 6.07 25.64
CA GLU A 428 -10.29 6.97 26.58
C GLU A 428 -10.46 8.35 25.93
N GLY A 429 -11.56 9.05 26.19
CA GLY A 429 -11.84 10.35 25.57
C GLY A 429 -12.41 10.28 24.15
N ASP A 430 -12.44 9.12 23.49
CA ASP A 430 -13.28 8.90 22.30
C ASP A 430 -14.74 8.68 22.74
N ALA A 431 -15.58 9.67 22.50
CA ALA A 431 -16.98 9.64 22.90
C ALA A 431 -17.86 8.91 21.87
N LEU A 432 -17.39 8.82 20.62
CA LEU A 432 -18.14 8.32 19.48
C LEU A 432 -17.86 6.85 19.20
N LYS A 433 -16.64 6.40 19.49
CA LYS A 433 -16.15 5.03 19.27
C LYS A 433 -16.51 4.56 17.84
N GLN A 434 -17.17 3.41 17.76
CA GLN A 434 -17.68 2.80 16.53
C GLN A 434 -18.65 3.66 15.72
N GLY A 435 -19.27 4.69 16.32
CA GLY A 435 -20.17 5.61 15.63
C GLY A 435 -19.47 6.79 14.93
N GLY A 436 -18.15 6.93 15.05
CA GLY A 436 -17.40 7.97 14.36
C GLY A 436 -17.22 7.67 12.86
N MET A 437 -17.47 8.65 11.99
CA MET A 437 -16.99 8.66 10.61
C MET A 437 -15.46 8.80 10.53
N PHE A 438 -14.83 9.44 11.51
CA PHE A 438 -13.37 9.46 11.66
C PHE A 438 -12.98 8.74 12.95
N GLN A 439 -12.08 7.76 12.86
CA GLN A 439 -11.74 6.91 13.99
C GLN A 439 -10.22 6.75 14.10
N ILE A 440 -9.71 6.91 15.32
CA ILE A 440 -8.34 6.56 15.66
C ILE A 440 -8.41 5.36 16.60
N ARG A 441 -8.00 4.20 16.10
CA ARG A 441 -8.08 2.92 16.80
C ARG A 441 -6.73 2.51 17.35
N ARG A 442 -6.74 1.84 18.50
CA ARG A 442 -5.58 1.15 19.04
C ARG A 442 -5.18 0.02 18.10
N ASN A 443 -3.88 -0.12 17.88
CA ASN A 443 -3.32 -1.23 17.12
C ASN A 443 -3.80 -2.58 17.68
N THR A 444 -4.10 -3.55 16.82
CA THR A 444 -4.35 -4.94 17.27
C THR A 444 -3.13 -5.50 18.00
N CYS A 445 -1.92 -5.04 17.63
CA CYS A 445 -0.70 -5.30 18.35
C CYS A 445 -0.54 -4.38 19.57
N SER A 446 -1.44 -4.55 20.52
CA SER A 446 -1.44 -3.91 21.83
C SER A 446 -1.75 -4.96 22.88
N LYS A 447 -1.48 -4.67 24.16
CA LYS A 447 -1.82 -5.58 25.25
C LYS A 447 -3.28 -6.05 25.16
N GLN A 448 -4.20 -5.11 25.01
CA GLN A 448 -5.63 -5.40 24.94
C GLN A 448 -6.01 -6.22 23.70
N GLY A 449 -5.43 -5.90 22.54
CA GLY A 449 -5.70 -6.64 21.30
C GLY A 449 -5.17 -8.07 21.32
N ILE A 450 -3.95 -8.26 21.85
CA ILE A 450 -3.32 -9.57 22.02
C ILE A 450 -4.11 -10.41 23.02
N GLU A 451 -4.44 -9.87 24.21
CA GLU A 451 -5.22 -10.57 25.23
C GLU A 451 -6.61 -10.96 24.70
N ALA A 452 -7.29 -10.04 24.00
CA ALA A 452 -8.59 -10.34 23.40
C ALA A 452 -8.50 -11.43 22.32
N TYR A 453 -7.45 -11.43 21.51
CA TYR A 453 -7.26 -12.44 20.47
C TYR A 453 -6.94 -13.81 21.05
N VAL A 454 -6.05 -13.89 22.04
CA VAL A 454 -5.71 -15.16 22.71
C VAL A 454 -6.87 -15.68 23.55
N ALA A 455 -7.71 -14.81 24.11
CA ALA A 455 -8.96 -15.24 24.74
C ALA A 455 -9.94 -15.88 23.74
N LYS A 456 -9.94 -15.41 22.47
CA LYS A 456 -10.73 -15.99 21.38
C LYS A 456 -10.12 -17.29 20.84
N TYR A 457 -8.79 -17.39 20.82
CA TYR A 457 -8.03 -18.55 20.33
C TYR A 457 -7.02 -19.03 21.40
N PRO A 458 -7.48 -19.70 22.48
CA PRO A 458 -6.61 -20.13 23.58
C PRO A 458 -5.50 -21.09 23.15
N GLU A 459 -5.69 -21.80 22.04
CA GLU A 459 -4.70 -22.66 21.42
C GLU A 459 -3.45 -21.91 20.94
N LEU A 460 -3.44 -20.57 20.91
CA LEU A 460 -2.26 -19.75 20.57
C LEU A 460 -1.55 -19.16 21.80
N ALA A 461 -1.97 -19.50 23.02
CA ALA A 461 -1.35 -18.98 24.24
C ALA A 461 0.13 -19.40 24.40
N ASP A 462 0.50 -20.57 23.86
CA ASP A 462 1.89 -21.05 23.83
C ASP A 462 2.79 -20.16 22.97
N VAL A 463 2.26 -19.59 21.88
CA VAL A 463 2.99 -18.65 21.01
C VAL A 463 3.36 -17.38 21.78
N VAL A 464 2.44 -16.87 22.61
CA VAL A 464 2.73 -15.71 23.46
C VAL A 464 3.82 -16.06 24.46
N ALA A 465 3.72 -17.20 25.14
CA ALA A 465 4.73 -17.63 26.11
C ALA A 465 6.12 -17.83 25.50
N GLU A 466 6.20 -18.37 24.28
CA GLU A 466 7.45 -18.51 23.52
C GLU A 466 8.03 -17.13 23.14
N ALA A 467 7.19 -16.24 22.60
CA ALA A 467 7.61 -14.91 22.16
C ALA A 467 8.03 -13.99 23.32
N THR A 468 7.43 -14.13 24.50
CA THR A 468 7.82 -13.36 25.69
C THR A 468 8.95 -14.01 26.47
N GLU A 469 9.43 -15.19 26.07
CA GLU A 469 10.46 -15.96 26.80
C GLU A 469 10.09 -16.19 28.30
N GLY A 470 8.79 -16.28 28.59
CA GLY A 470 8.25 -16.42 29.94
C GLY A 470 8.10 -15.10 30.73
N GLU A 471 8.44 -13.96 30.14
CA GLU A 471 8.14 -12.64 30.69
C GLU A 471 6.66 -12.27 30.51
N GLU A 472 6.23 -11.20 31.20
CA GLU A 472 4.92 -10.60 30.98
C GLU A 472 4.82 -9.93 29.61
N LEU A 473 3.58 -9.69 29.15
CA LEU A 473 3.33 -8.93 27.93
C LEU A 473 3.66 -7.45 28.16
N LEU A 474 4.79 -7.00 27.62
CA LEU A 474 5.38 -5.67 27.80
C LEU A 474 5.53 -4.98 26.45
N VAL A 475 5.52 -3.64 26.42
CA VAL A 475 5.60 -2.87 25.16
C VAL A 475 6.78 -3.31 24.29
N GLY A 476 7.93 -3.63 24.89
CA GLY A 476 9.13 -4.07 24.18
C GLY A 476 9.02 -5.46 23.50
N ASN A 477 8.03 -6.29 23.86
CA ASN A 477 7.82 -7.60 23.25
C ASN A 477 6.52 -7.73 22.44
N PHE A 478 5.69 -6.68 22.37
CA PHE A 478 4.42 -6.71 21.61
C PHE A 478 4.64 -7.12 20.16
N GLN A 479 5.52 -6.43 19.43
CA GLN A 479 5.73 -6.69 18.01
C GLN A 479 6.24 -8.11 17.74
N ARG A 480 7.09 -8.64 18.64
CA ARG A 480 7.57 -10.02 18.59
C ARG A 480 6.42 -11.03 18.76
N VAL A 481 5.56 -10.81 19.75
CA VAL A 481 4.35 -11.62 19.99
C VAL A 481 3.42 -11.57 18.78
N CYS A 482 3.16 -10.38 18.25
CA CYS A 482 2.28 -10.18 17.10
C CYS A 482 2.80 -10.83 15.82
N ALA A 483 4.12 -10.81 15.59
CA ALA A 483 4.76 -11.54 14.49
C ALA A 483 4.50 -13.04 14.60
N GLY A 484 4.74 -13.61 15.79
CA GLY A 484 4.45 -15.02 16.07
C GLY A 484 2.98 -15.38 15.89
N LEU A 485 2.06 -14.58 16.44
CA LEU A 485 0.62 -14.79 16.28
C LEU A 485 0.19 -14.72 14.82
N THR A 486 0.76 -13.81 14.03
CA THR A 486 0.51 -13.69 12.60
C THR A 486 0.89 -14.98 11.86
N HIS A 487 2.06 -15.54 12.16
CA HIS A 487 2.51 -16.79 11.56
C HIS A 487 1.66 -18.00 12.01
N TYR A 488 1.57 -18.22 13.32
CA TYR A 488 0.97 -19.45 13.86
C TYR A 488 -0.54 -19.50 13.70
N SER A 489 -1.25 -18.37 13.69
CA SER A 489 -2.69 -18.35 13.38
C SER A 489 -2.97 -18.90 11.98
N ARG A 490 -2.11 -18.61 10.99
CA ARG A 490 -2.21 -19.14 9.63
C ARG A 490 -1.81 -20.61 9.55
N VAL A 491 -0.68 -20.97 10.14
CA VAL A 491 -0.19 -22.37 10.14
C VAL A 491 -1.18 -23.31 10.83
N ARG A 492 -1.76 -22.88 11.95
CA ARG A 492 -2.79 -23.63 12.69
C ARG A 492 -4.18 -23.50 12.09
N LYS A 493 -4.34 -22.69 11.02
CA LYS A 493 -5.59 -22.50 10.27
C LYS A 493 -6.76 -22.10 11.17
N VAL A 494 -6.51 -21.19 12.11
CA VAL A 494 -7.61 -20.62 12.90
C VAL A 494 -8.54 -19.84 11.97
N ALA A 495 -9.82 -19.73 12.36
CA ALA A 495 -10.85 -19.18 11.47
C ALA A 495 -10.57 -17.74 11.01
N GLU A 496 -9.97 -16.92 11.89
CA GLU A 496 -9.56 -15.55 11.58
C GLU A 496 -8.08 -15.38 11.90
N PRO A 497 -7.20 -15.44 10.87
CA PRO A 497 -5.78 -15.21 11.04
C PRO A 497 -5.49 -13.87 11.71
N PHE A 498 -4.49 -13.85 12.60
CA PHE A 498 -4.08 -12.63 13.28
C PHE A 498 -3.47 -11.66 12.27
N VAL A 499 -3.99 -10.43 12.24
CA VAL A 499 -3.48 -9.33 11.44
C VAL A 499 -3.37 -8.11 12.34
N TRP A 500 -2.23 -7.42 12.25
CA TRP A 500 -1.97 -6.19 12.99
C TRP A 500 -1.38 -5.14 12.06
N GLN A 501 -1.53 -3.88 12.45
CA GLN A 501 -1.21 -2.74 11.60
C GLN A 501 0.27 -2.41 11.76
N GLN A 502 1.10 -2.98 10.88
CA GLN A 502 2.54 -2.74 10.88
C GLN A 502 2.86 -1.39 10.24
N VAL A 503 3.86 -0.67 10.78
CA VAL A 503 4.29 0.61 10.20
C VAL A 503 4.74 0.39 8.75
N GLY A 504 4.19 1.17 7.82
CA GLY A 504 4.47 1.04 6.39
C GLY A 504 3.60 0.01 5.65
N ASP A 505 2.69 -0.71 6.32
CA ASP A 505 1.70 -1.56 5.63
C ASP A 505 0.68 -0.67 4.92
N VAL A 506 0.67 -0.72 3.59
CA VAL A 506 -0.16 0.14 2.73
C VAL A 506 -1.68 -0.10 2.87
N ARG A 507 -2.09 -1.17 3.57
CA ARG A 507 -3.51 -1.44 3.84
C ARG A 507 -4.07 -0.60 4.99
N PHE A 508 -3.21 0.01 5.80
CA PHE A 508 -3.60 0.73 7.01
C PHE A 508 -3.12 2.18 7.00
N ASN A 509 -3.95 3.08 7.52
CA ASN A 509 -3.53 4.45 7.81
C ASN A 509 -3.05 4.54 9.26
N HIS A 510 -2.03 5.37 9.51
CA HIS A 510 -1.40 5.45 10.82
C HIS A 510 -1.40 6.86 11.41
N VAL A 511 -1.66 6.94 12.72
CA VAL A 511 -1.24 8.06 13.56
C VAL A 511 0.04 7.60 14.27
N ASN A 512 1.18 7.91 13.66
CA ASN A 512 2.47 7.45 14.15
C ASN A 512 2.98 8.31 15.30
N TRP A 513 3.35 7.66 16.40
CA TRP A 513 4.33 8.24 17.32
C TRP A 513 5.72 7.90 16.79
N VAL A 514 6.48 8.91 16.41
CA VAL A 514 7.87 8.78 15.99
C VAL A 514 8.73 8.93 17.25
N ASN A 515 9.46 7.87 17.59
CA ASN A 515 10.47 7.96 18.63
C ASN A 515 11.74 8.49 17.96
N GLU A 516 12.13 9.73 18.24
CA GLU A 516 13.45 10.21 17.86
C GLU A 516 14.49 9.41 18.67
N PRO A 517 15.48 8.78 18.02
CA PRO A 517 16.51 7.98 18.69
C PRO A 517 17.28 8.73 19.79
#